data_AF-A0A438VDS8-F1
#
_entry.id   AF-A0A438VDS8-F1
#
_cell.length_a   1.000
_cell.length_b   1.000
_cell.length_c   1.000
_cell.angle_alpha   90.00
_cell.angle_beta   90.00
_cell.angle_gamma   90.00
#
_symmetry.space_group_name_H-M   'P 1'
#
loop_
_entity.id
_entity.type
_entity.pdbx_description
1 polymer ?
#
loop_
_entity_poly.entity_id
_entity_poly.type
_entity_poly.pdbx_seq_one_letter_code
_entity_poly.pdbx_strand_id
1 'polypeptide(L)' 'LLSEHNIKNDLAKYAMPESYKTHLAYSINARSLQNLLTLRSSNKALKEMQDLAKALFDALPGEHQYLFEDCLKH' A
#
# COMPACT_ATOMS: atom_id res chain seq x y z
N LEU A 1 28.19 4.15 -5.29
CA LEU A 1 28.39 2.81 -5.87
C LEU A 1 27.90 2.72 -7.32
N LEU A 2 26.61 2.61 -7.65
CA LEU A 2 26.19 2.49 -9.06
C LEU A 2 26.22 3.82 -9.85
N SER A 3 25.91 4.93 -9.19
CA SER A 3 25.99 6.29 -9.74
C SER A 3 27.43 6.78 -9.95
N GLU A 4 28.41 6.16 -9.29
CA GLU A 4 29.84 6.48 -9.45
C GLU A 4 30.42 5.93 -10.76
N HIS A 5 29.72 4.98 -11.40
CA HIS A 5 30.11 4.38 -12.67
C HIS A 5 29.33 4.95 -13.87
N ASN A 6 28.59 6.07 -13.70
CA ASN A 6 27.76 6.70 -14.74
C ASN A 6 26.80 5.73 -15.45
N ILE A 7 26.37 4.66 -14.78
CA ILE A 7 25.42 3.70 -15.32
C ILE A 7 24.04 4.37 -15.40
N LYS A 8 23.35 4.23 -16.54
CA LYS A 8 22.00 4.77 -16.75
C LYS A 8 21.03 4.17 -15.72
N ASN A 9 20.15 5.00 -15.16
CA ASN A 9 19.16 4.59 -14.15
C ASN A 9 18.29 3.41 -14.62
N ASP A 10 18.00 3.32 -15.92
CA ASP A 10 17.24 2.20 -16.49
C ASP A 10 17.92 0.83 -16.35
N LEU A 11 19.24 0.80 -16.24
CA LEU A 11 20.00 -0.43 -15.96
C LEU A 11 20.26 -0.58 -14.46
N ALA A 12 20.55 0.51 -13.77
CA ALA A 12 20.83 0.49 -12.34
C ALA A 12 19.64 0.00 -11.49
N LYS A 13 18.39 0.27 -11.93
CA LYS A 13 17.17 -0.15 -11.23
C LYS A 13 17.03 -1.66 -11.05
N TYR A 14 17.65 -2.47 -11.93
CA TYR A 14 17.61 -3.94 -11.82
C TYR A 14 18.36 -4.48 -10.60
N ALA A 15 19.32 -3.72 -10.08
CA ALA A 15 20.09 -4.10 -8.89
C ALA A 15 19.48 -3.56 -7.58
N MET A 16 18.35 -2.83 -7.66
CA MET A 16 17.73 -2.20 -6.50
C MET A 16 16.88 -3.22 -5.74
N PRO A 17 17.01 -3.32 -4.40
CA PRO A 17 16.19 -4.23 -3.62
C PRO A 17 14.72 -3.77 -3.57
N GLU A 18 13.80 -4.72 -3.41
CA GLU A 18 12.35 -4.43 -3.33
C GLU A 18 11.95 -3.62 -2.08
N SER A 19 12.82 -3.58 -1.06
CA SER A 19 12.65 -2.74 0.13
C SER A 19 12.87 -1.24 -0.14
N TYR A 20 13.22 -0.86 -1.37
CA TYR A 20 13.39 0.54 -1.73
C TYR A 20 12.04 1.28 -1.75
N LYS A 21 11.96 2.39 -1.01
CA LYS A 21 10.71 3.14 -0.85
C LYS A 21 10.27 3.78 -2.16
N THR A 22 8.97 3.69 -2.43
CA THR A 22 8.31 4.36 -3.53
C THR A 22 7.21 5.29 -3.02
N HIS A 23 6.85 6.27 -3.83
CA HIS A 23 5.75 7.18 -3.56
C HIS A 23 4.76 7.11 -4.72
N LEU A 24 3.48 6.92 -4.43
CA LEU A 24 2.42 6.84 -5.44
C LEU A 24 1.21 7.69 -5.04
N ALA A 25 0.52 8.23 -6.04
CA ALA A 25 -0.83 8.75 -5.88
C ALA A 25 -1.83 7.63 -6.20
N TYR A 26 -2.75 7.34 -5.28
CA TYR A 26 -3.68 6.22 -5.40
C TYR A 26 -5.13 6.70 -5.27
N SER A 27 -5.95 6.39 -6.28
CA SER A 27 -7.38 6.70 -6.32
C SER A 27 -8.18 5.41 -6.56
N ILE A 28 -9.19 5.15 -5.75
CA ILE A 28 -9.97 3.92 -5.78
C ILE A 28 -11.44 4.19 -5.45
N ASN A 29 -12.37 3.40 -6.00
CA ASN A 29 -13.79 3.47 -5.67
C ASN A 29 -14.11 2.73 -4.36
N ALA A 30 -15.25 3.05 -3.72
CA ALA A 30 -15.64 2.48 -2.43
C ALA A 30 -15.75 0.94 -2.45
N ARG A 31 -16.39 0.33 -3.47
CA ARG A 31 -16.53 -1.12 -3.57
C ARG A 31 -15.17 -1.84 -3.65
N SER A 32 -14.26 -1.31 -4.44
CA SER A 32 -12.93 -1.89 -4.61
C SER A 32 -12.06 -1.65 -3.38
N LEU A 33 -12.28 -0.53 -2.67
CA LEU A 33 -11.64 -0.25 -1.40
C LEU A 33 -12.10 -1.24 -0.32
N GLN A 34 -13.39 -1.57 -0.24
CA GLN A 34 -13.89 -2.62 0.65
C GLN A 34 -13.17 -3.95 0.40
N ASN A 35 -13.08 -4.38 -0.86
CA ASN A 35 -12.36 -5.60 -1.22
C ASN A 35 -10.86 -5.54 -0.83
N LEU A 36 -10.21 -4.39 -1.06
CA LEU A 36 -8.82 -4.20 -0.66
C LEU A 36 -8.66 -4.30 0.85
N LEU A 37 -9.50 -3.61 1.63
CA LEU A 37 -9.45 -3.62 3.08
C LEU A 37 -9.70 -5.04 3.61
N THR A 38 -10.72 -5.75 3.13
CA THR A 38 -10.99 -7.14 3.57
C THR A 38 -9.83 -8.10 3.34
N LEU A 39 -9.15 -8.00 2.18
CA LEU A 39 -8.04 -8.90 1.86
C LEU A 39 -6.73 -8.50 2.54
N ARG A 40 -6.50 -7.20 2.73
CA ARG A 40 -5.24 -6.67 3.24
C ARG A 40 -5.23 -6.43 4.74
N SER A 41 -6.39 -6.35 5.40
CA SER A 41 -6.52 -6.36 6.87
C SER A 41 -6.35 -7.76 7.48
N SER A 42 -6.56 -8.81 6.68
CA SER A 42 -6.46 -10.19 7.14
C SER A 42 -5.07 -10.53 7.70
N ASN A 43 -5.04 -11.32 8.77
CA ASN A 43 -3.81 -11.87 9.37
C ASN A 43 -2.92 -12.67 8.41
N LYS A 44 -3.46 -13.13 7.28
CA LYS A 44 -2.71 -13.83 6.22
C LYS A 44 -1.95 -12.90 5.28
N ALA A 45 -2.25 -11.61 5.30
CA ALA A 45 -1.56 -10.61 4.48
C ALA A 45 -0.19 -10.25 5.09
N LEU A 46 0.74 -9.76 4.26
CA LEU A 46 2.02 -9.22 4.73
C LEU A 46 1.78 -8.08 5.73
N LYS A 47 2.60 -8.02 6.78
CA LYS A 47 2.44 -7.03 7.86
C LYS A 47 2.42 -5.58 7.35
N GLU A 48 3.33 -5.24 6.42
CA GLU A 48 3.37 -3.90 5.81
C GLU A 48 2.07 -3.55 5.05
N MET A 49 1.42 -4.55 4.43
CA MET A 49 0.14 -4.34 3.74
C MET A 49 -1.02 -4.16 4.72
N GLN A 50 -0.97 -4.82 5.88
CA GLN A 50 -1.96 -4.62 6.95
C GLN A 50 -1.84 -3.20 7.52
N ASP A 51 -0.61 -2.74 7.75
CA ASP A 51 -0.36 -1.39 8.27
C ASP A 51 -0.78 -0.32 7.24
N LEU A 52 -0.55 -0.57 5.95
CA LEU A 52 -1.08 0.26 4.86
C LEU A 52 -2.61 0.30 4.86
N ALA A 53 -3.27 -0.86 4.97
CA ALA A 53 -4.74 -0.93 5.00
C ALA A 53 -5.32 -0.16 6.19
N LYS A 54 -4.68 -0.23 7.36
CA LYS A 54 -5.06 0.55 8.53
C LYS A 54 -4.87 2.05 8.32
N ALA A 55 -3.72 2.46 7.78
CA ALA A 55 -3.44 3.86 7.45
C ALA A 55 -4.42 4.42 6.41
N LEU A 56 -4.83 3.62 5.43
CA LEU A 56 -5.88 4.00 4.48
C LEU A 56 -7.20 4.26 5.20
N PHE A 57 -7.66 3.33 6.03
CA PHE A 57 -8.90 3.49 6.79
C PHE A 57 -8.88 4.73 7.70
N ASP A 58 -7.75 4.99 8.36
CA ASP A 58 -7.59 6.14 9.25
C ASP A 58 -7.53 7.47 8.46
N ALA A 59 -7.11 7.46 7.20
CA ALA A 59 -7.09 8.62 6.32
C ALA A 59 -8.46 8.95 5.69
N LEU A 60 -9.44 8.05 5.77
CA LEU A 60 -10.80 8.32 5.29
C LEU A 60 -11.51 9.33 6.20
N PRO A 61 -12.40 10.17 5.66
CA PRO A 61 -13.23 11.05 6.48
C PRO A 61 -14.18 10.21 7.36
N GLY A 62 -14.34 10.61 8.63
CA GLY A 62 -15.11 9.87 9.62
C GLY A 62 -16.56 9.55 9.20
N GLU A 63 -17.19 10.43 8.42
CA GLU A 63 -18.54 10.19 7.88
C GLU A 63 -18.65 8.98 6.95
N HIS A 64 -17.55 8.53 6.34
CA HIS A 64 -17.55 7.39 5.42
C HIS A 64 -16.93 6.13 6.04
N GLN A 65 -16.31 6.23 7.21
CA GLN A 65 -15.62 5.10 7.86
C GLN A 65 -16.57 3.95 8.19
N TYR A 66 -17.82 4.24 8.56
CA TYR A 66 -18.82 3.23 8.90
C TYR A 66 -19.06 2.20 7.78
N LEU A 67 -18.85 2.58 6.51
CA LEU A 67 -18.99 1.70 5.34
C LEU A 67 -17.90 0.63 5.23
N PHE A 68 -16.82 0.76 6.00
CA PHE A 68 -15.62 -0.07 5.89
C PHE A 68 -15.23 -0.74 7.20
N GLU A 69 -15.89 -0.42 8.32
CA GLU A 69 -15.63 -1.02 9.64
C GLU A 69 -15.77 -2.55 9.62
N ASP A 70 -16.77 -3.07 8.90
CA ASP A 70 -16.99 -4.51 8.77
C ASP A 70 -15.85 -5.22 8.03
N CYS A 71 -15.14 -4.53 7.13
CA CYS A 71 -14.01 -5.07 6.39
C CYS A 71 -12.75 -5.32 7.25
N LEU A 72 -12.74 -4.82 8.50
CA LEU A 72 -11.62 -4.94 9.44
C LEU A 72 -11.85 -5.99 10.54
N LYS A 73 -13.00 -6.68 10.55
CA LYS A 73 -13.41 -7.61 11.63
C LYS A 73 -12.84 -9.04 11.49
N HIS A 74 -11.57 -9.21 11.11
CA HIS A 74 -10.98 -10.52 10.79
C HIS A 74 -9.71 -10.87 11.58
#